data_AF-A0A644T4M4-F1
#
_entry.id   AF-A0A644T4M4-F1
#
_cell.length_a   1.000
_cell.length_b   1.000
_cell.length_c   1.000
_cell.angle_alpha   90.00
_cell.angle_beta   90.00
_cell.angle_gamma   90.00
#
_symmetry.space_group_name_H-M   'P 1'
#
loop_
_entity.id
_entity.type
_entity.pdbx_description
1 polymer ?
#
loop_
_entity_poly.entity_id
_entity_poly.type
_entity_poly.pdbx_seq_one_letter_code
_entity_poly.pdbx_strand_id
1 'polypeptide(L)'
;MTAGERRNILISFLCFTSQVVLRNPISVIGLGEGSTGKTHVLEIALLLIPDELIEYEKKPTLPSMFRRSEIDPYHYDGKIVVYGDMGGENDQDEARQCKDIIKELQSDAYLNRPVTVSTSEGFEVVDLELFGRPCLAYTTVPNYDFDSQEKSRSLIFTAREDNKEVFDERKNVLEFIGGRTYNTFLKYQKEVNEVKNIVMGLRSKFKDVMIINPYTESIINFIGDTEYYKRDYDKYNGILKAITAFNSVNREICCINGNNVIFTTKEDIKLFLSLFEIYHDAISTNLSPKASDILGDMRDNFSSYNKESILGLSVLEYVEQGNVKASLRSIHRYFKELEEEGFIKVNGNLGRTQLYDLTEKSKKGSLDDLLQLSDSARNRIREEYGSHYLRIIEEDRVDNNLSIMLHHDLVEVPSWCDL
;
A
#
# COMPACT_ATOMS: atom_id res chain seq x y z
N MET A 1 6.02 14.94 -9.16
CA MET A 1 7.21 14.23 -9.69
C MET A 1 6.91 12.75 -10.03
N THR A 2 5.65 12.40 -10.23
CA THR A 2 5.19 11.02 -10.09
C THR A 2 5.11 10.28 -11.41
N ALA A 3 5.14 10.96 -12.57
CA ALA A 3 5.06 10.33 -13.90
C ALA A 3 3.96 9.25 -13.97
N GLY A 4 2.73 9.58 -13.54
CA GLY A 4 1.61 8.63 -13.47
C GLY A 4 1.57 7.73 -12.23
N GLU A 5 2.63 7.66 -11.42
CA GLU A 5 2.74 6.77 -10.23
C GLU A 5 2.19 7.38 -8.93
N ARG A 6 1.37 8.43 -9.02
CA ARG A 6 0.91 9.16 -7.82
C ARG A 6 0.27 8.24 -6.81
N ARG A 7 -0.57 7.31 -7.26
CA ARG A 7 -1.28 6.36 -6.42
C ARG A 7 -0.33 5.43 -5.67
N ASN A 8 0.58 4.77 -6.38
CA ASN A 8 1.58 3.87 -5.79
C ASN A 8 2.48 4.58 -4.76
N ILE A 9 2.87 5.82 -5.06
CA ILE A 9 3.65 6.65 -4.13
C ILE A 9 2.84 6.98 -2.87
N LEU A 10 1.58 7.38 -3.02
CA LEU A 10 0.72 7.71 -1.89
C LEU A 10 0.39 6.50 -1.02
N ILE A 11 0.10 5.34 -1.63
CA ILE A 11 -0.15 4.10 -0.89
C ILE A 11 1.11 3.73 -0.08
N SER A 12 2.29 3.75 -0.72
CA SER A 12 3.56 3.45 -0.05
C SER A 12 3.84 4.41 1.10
N PHE A 13 3.65 5.71 0.88
CA PHE A 13 3.77 6.74 1.91
C PHE A 13 2.78 6.54 3.08
N LEU A 14 1.53 6.14 2.80
CA LEU A 14 0.54 5.87 3.84
C LEU A 14 0.86 4.61 4.64
N CYS A 15 1.44 3.59 4.03
CA CYS A 15 1.96 2.41 4.76
C CYS A 15 3.08 2.81 5.72
N PHE A 16 4.02 3.63 5.26
CA PHE A 16 5.11 4.15 6.08
C PHE A 16 4.63 5.07 7.20
N THR A 17 3.64 5.92 6.95
CA THR A 17 3.07 6.78 8.00
C THR A 17 2.22 6.00 8.99
N SER A 18 1.55 4.92 8.60
CA SER A 18 0.93 3.97 9.54
C SER A 18 1.96 3.43 10.54
N GLN A 19 3.16 3.12 10.08
CA GLN A 19 4.26 2.71 10.96
C GLN A 19 4.75 3.86 11.85
N VAL A 20 5.11 4.98 11.25
CA VAL A 20 5.78 6.10 11.93
C VAL A 20 4.85 6.84 12.90
N VAL A 21 3.59 7.03 12.53
CA VAL A 21 2.62 7.81 13.30
C VAL A 21 1.82 6.93 14.25
N LEU A 22 1.40 5.73 13.80
CA LEU A 22 0.45 4.89 14.53
C LEU A 22 1.07 3.64 15.14
N ARG A 23 2.38 3.40 14.95
CA ARG A 23 3.07 2.18 15.39
C ARG A 23 2.41 0.90 14.85
N ASN A 24 1.81 0.99 13.66
CA ASN A 24 1.20 -0.13 12.97
C ASN A 24 2.03 -0.47 11.72
N PRO A 25 2.98 -1.42 11.81
CA PRO A 25 3.96 -1.68 10.77
C PRO A 25 3.34 -2.35 9.55
N ILE A 26 3.48 -1.71 8.39
CA ILE A 26 3.07 -2.25 7.10
C ILE A 26 4.29 -2.22 6.18
N SER A 27 4.77 -3.39 5.80
CA SER A 27 5.91 -3.51 4.87
C SER A 27 5.47 -3.16 3.45
N VAL A 28 6.38 -2.65 2.62
CA VAL A 28 6.07 -2.23 1.24
C VAL A 28 7.01 -2.91 0.26
N ILE A 29 6.45 -3.57 -0.73
CA ILE A 29 7.22 -4.29 -1.75
C ILE A 29 6.81 -3.80 -3.13
N GLY A 30 7.78 -3.28 -3.88
CA GLY A 30 7.58 -2.89 -5.28
C GLY A 30 7.94 -4.01 -6.25
N LEU A 31 6.97 -4.46 -7.04
CA LEU A 31 7.15 -5.45 -8.10
C LEU A 31 7.29 -4.78 -9.47
N GLY A 32 8.24 -5.27 -10.26
CA GLY A 32 8.36 -4.86 -11.65
C GLY A 32 9.66 -5.33 -12.29
N GLU A 33 9.64 -5.44 -13.61
CA GLU A 33 10.85 -5.68 -14.40
C GLU A 33 11.88 -4.57 -14.17
N GLY A 34 13.12 -4.81 -14.62
CA GLY A 34 14.14 -3.76 -14.67
C GLY A 34 13.60 -2.52 -15.40
N SER A 35 13.93 -1.33 -14.90
CA SER A 35 13.58 -0.05 -15.52
C SER A 35 12.08 0.31 -15.58
N THR A 36 11.21 -0.39 -14.85
CA THR A 36 9.77 -0.08 -14.75
C THR A 36 9.43 1.10 -13.84
N GLY A 37 10.40 1.63 -13.09
CA GLY A 37 10.17 2.75 -12.16
C GLY A 37 9.78 2.34 -10.73
N LYS A 38 9.73 1.04 -10.41
CA LYS A 38 9.44 0.52 -9.05
C LYS A 38 10.31 1.17 -7.95
N THR A 39 11.61 1.33 -8.21
CA THR A 39 12.55 1.94 -7.26
C THR A 39 12.26 3.43 -7.08
N HIS A 40 11.90 4.13 -8.16
CA HIS A 40 11.52 5.56 -8.10
C HIS A 40 10.27 5.77 -7.25
N VAL A 41 9.26 4.90 -7.36
CA VAL A 41 8.06 4.95 -6.49
C VAL A 41 8.46 4.88 -5.02
N LEU A 42 9.25 3.85 -4.67
CA LEU A 42 9.65 3.60 -3.29
C LEU A 42 10.52 4.74 -2.73
N GLU A 43 11.47 5.22 -3.52
CA GLU A 43 12.36 6.34 -3.15
C GLU A 43 11.58 7.63 -2.92
N ILE A 44 10.61 7.98 -3.78
CA ILE A 44 9.80 9.18 -3.58
C ILE A 44 8.91 9.04 -2.35
N ALA A 45 8.34 7.87 -2.07
CA ALA A 45 7.56 7.64 -0.85
C ALA A 45 8.43 7.78 0.41
N LEU A 46 9.63 7.20 0.41
CA LEU A 46 10.60 7.31 1.51
C LEU A 46 11.11 8.75 1.70
N LEU A 47 11.28 9.51 0.62
CA LEU A 47 11.71 10.91 0.65
C LEU A 47 10.73 11.79 1.46
N LEU A 48 9.47 11.41 1.59
CA LEU A 48 8.47 12.13 2.39
C LEU A 48 8.49 11.75 3.88
N ILE A 49 9.28 10.75 4.27
CA ILE A 49 9.43 10.30 5.66
C ILE A 49 10.65 10.97 6.30
N PRO A 50 10.60 11.35 7.59
CA PRO A 50 11.77 11.86 8.32
C PRO A 50 12.96 10.88 8.26
N ASP A 51 14.15 11.40 7.91
CA ASP A 51 15.31 10.56 7.59
C ASP A 51 15.78 9.72 8.79
N GLU A 52 15.60 10.23 10.02
CA GLU A 52 15.96 9.56 11.26
C GLU A 52 15.13 8.29 11.54
N LEU A 53 14.07 8.07 10.77
CA LEU A 53 13.18 6.91 10.90
C LEU A 53 13.41 5.86 9.82
N ILE A 54 14.36 6.10 8.93
CA ILE A 54 14.70 5.22 7.82
C ILE A 54 16.07 4.60 8.11
N GLU A 55 16.14 3.26 8.08
CA GLU A 55 17.40 2.54 8.21
C GLU A 55 17.72 1.85 6.87
N TYR A 56 18.78 2.30 6.21
CA TYR A 56 19.21 1.71 4.94
C TYR A 56 20.18 0.55 5.21
N GLU A 57 19.70 -0.67 4.97
CA GLU A 57 20.44 -1.92 5.14
C GLU A 57 20.62 -2.57 3.76
N LYS A 58 21.48 -1.97 2.92
CA LYS A 58 21.79 -2.51 1.58
C LYS A 58 22.75 -3.69 1.72
N LYS A 59 22.24 -4.92 1.54
CA LYS A 59 22.95 -6.20 1.75
C LYS A 59 23.34 -6.43 3.22
N PRO A 60 22.35 -6.51 4.12
CA PRO A 60 22.63 -6.74 5.54
C PRO A 60 23.16 -8.16 5.74
N THR A 61 24.05 -8.31 6.71
CA THR A 61 24.45 -9.64 7.20
C THR A 61 23.79 -9.92 8.53
N LEU A 62 23.49 -11.19 8.79
CA LEU A 62 22.89 -11.59 10.05
C LEU A 62 23.70 -11.10 11.28
N PRO A 63 25.05 -11.23 11.31
CA PRO A 63 25.85 -10.70 12.43
C PRO A 63 25.79 -9.17 12.56
N SER A 64 25.74 -8.42 11.45
CA SER A 64 25.72 -6.95 11.53
C SER A 64 24.44 -6.42 12.12
N MET A 65 23.29 -7.05 11.84
CA MET A 65 22.01 -6.67 12.42
C MET A 65 21.98 -6.84 13.93
N PHE A 66 22.43 -7.99 14.46
CA PHE A 66 22.47 -8.21 15.91
C PHE A 66 23.49 -7.35 16.63
N ARG A 67 24.65 -7.06 16.02
CA ARG A 67 25.63 -6.15 16.66
C ARG A 67 25.10 -4.74 16.89
N ARG A 68 24.01 -4.33 16.21
CA ARG A 68 23.32 -3.07 16.54
C ARG A 68 22.78 -3.08 17.97
N SER A 69 22.36 -4.23 18.50
CA SER A 69 21.83 -4.35 19.85
C SER A 69 22.87 -4.09 20.94
N GLU A 70 24.16 -4.27 20.62
CA GLU A 70 25.26 -3.96 21.55
C GLU A 70 25.33 -2.45 21.84
N ILE A 71 24.86 -1.61 20.90
CA ILE A 71 24.80 -0.15 21.04
C ILE A 71 23.41 0.29 21.52
N ASP A 72 22.37 -0.20 20.83
CA ASP A 72 20.98 0.12 21.12
C ASP A 72 20.08 -1.08 20.79
N PRO A 73 19.51 -1.78 21.81
CA PRO A 73 18.65 -2.93 21.58
C PRO A 73 17.31 -2.54 20.93
N TYR A 74 16.93 -1.25 20.91
CA TYR A 74 15.76 -0.71 20.22
C TYR A 74 16.09 -0.09 18.86
N HIS A 75 17.27 -0.38 18.30
CA HIS A 75 17.76 0.26 17.07
C HIS A 75 16.77 0.25 15.90
N TYR A 76 15.96 -0.81 15.76
CA TYR A 76 14.97 -0.96 14.69
C TYR A 76 13.54 -0.55 15.10
N ASP A 77 13.30 -0.17 16.36
CA ASP A 77 11.95 0.14 16.82
C ASP A 77 11.35 1.36 16.10
N GLY A 78 10.16 1.16 15.52
CA GLY A 78 9.45 2.23 14.81
C GLY A 78 10.10 2.67 13.49
N LYS A 79 11.15 1.99 13.03
CA LYS A 79 11.87 2.34 11.80
C LYS A 79 11.30 1.64 10.57
N ILE A 80 11.61 2.21 9.41
CA ILE A 80 11.44 1.61 8.09
C ILE A 80 12.82 1.08 7.65
N VAL A 81 12.96 -0.23 7.55
CA VAL A 81 14.20 -0.87 7.13
C VAL A 81 14.16 -1.08 5.62
N VAL A 82 15.11 -0.48 4.90
CA VAL A 82 15.13 -0.43 3.44
C VAL A 82 16.26 -1.29 2.90
N TYR A 83 15.93 -2.34 2.14
CA TYR A 83 16.93 -3.22 1.50
C TYR A 83 17.27 -2.80 0.07
N GLY A 84 16.47 -1.91 -0.54
CA GLY A 84 16.69 -1.42 -1.90
C GLY A 84 16.14 -2.37 -2.96
N ASP A 85 16.81 -2.44 -4.13
CA ASP A 85 16.44 -3.36 -5.22
C ASP A 85 17.05 -4.73 -4.96
N MET A 86 16.19 -5.69 -4.63
CA MET A 86 16.53 -7.08 -4.45
C MET A 86 16.28 -7.79 -5.77
N GLY A 87 17.35 -7.99 -6.54
CA GLY A 87 17.31 -8.46 -7.92
C GLY A 87 16.81 -9.90 -8.06
N GLY A 88 17.68 -10.77 -8.61
CA GLY A 88 17.36 -12.18 -8.84
C GLY A 88 17.43 -13.04 -7.56
N GLU A 89 17.27 -14.35 -7.72
CA GLU A 89 17.24 -15.33 -6.61
C GLU A 89 18.44 -15.21 -5.67
N ASN A 90 19.64 -14.93 -6.18
CA ASN A 90 20.85 -14.80 -5.35
C ASN A 90 20.76 -13.67 -4.31
N ASP A 91 20.29 -12.48 -4.71
CA ASP A 91 20.15 -11.35 -3.76
C ASP A 91 19.07 -11.64 -2.72
N GLN A 92 18.03 -12.40 -3.11
CA GLN A 92 16.96 -12.83 -2.22
C GLN A 92 17.43 -13.86 -1.19
N ASP A 93 18.24 -14.82 -1.62
CA ASP A 93 18.82 -15.85 -0.74
C ASP A 93 19.83 -15.26 0.25
N GLU A 94 20.68 -14.33 -0.20
CA GLU A 94 21.64 -13.62 0.66
C GLU A 94 20.95 -12.86 1.79
N ALA A 95 19.82 -12.21 1.49
CA ALA A 95 19.10 -11.38 2.45
C ALA A 95 18.02 -12.16 3.23
N ARG A 96 17.75 -13.43 2.90
CA ARG A 96 16.63 -14.20 3.46
C ARG A 96 16.61 -14.22 4.99
N GLN A 97 17.74 -14.56 5.61
CA GLN A 97 17.86 -14.61 7.07
C GLN A 97 17.66 -13.24 7.73
N CYS A 98 18.08 -12.17 7.06
CA CYS A 98 17.89 -10.80 7.54
C CYS A 98 16.42 -10.37 7.43
N LYS A 99 15.73 -10.73 6.33
CA LYS A 99 14.29 -10.53 6.17
C LYS A 99 13.51 -11.26 7.27
N ASP A 100 13.90 -12.48 7.60
CA ASP A 100 13.28 -13.27 8.66
C ASP A 100 13.34 -12.57 10.02
N ILE A 101 14.48 -11.96 10.39
CA ILE A 101 14.58 -11.14 11.62
C ILE A 101 13.56 -10.00 11.60
N ILE A 102 13.50 -9.22 10.52
CA ILE A 102 12.60 -8.07 10.44
C ILE A 102 11.13 -8.52 10.52
N LYS A 103 10.78 -9.64 9.87
CA LYS A 103 9.42 -10.22 9.93
C LYS A 103 9.03 -10.68 11.34
N GLU A 104 9.96 -11.31 12.05
CA GLU A 104 9.78 -11.75 13.43
C GLU A 104 9.65 -10.54 14.36
N LEU A 105 10.58 -9.59 14.31
CA LEU A 105 10.50 -8.34 15.09
C LEU A 105 9.19 -7.56 14.83
N GLN A 106 8.76 -7.46 13.56
CA GLN A 106 7.49 -6.80 13.21
C GLN A 106 6.29 -7.41 13.98
N SER A 107 6.32 -8.72 14.21
CA SER A 107 5.22 -9.48 14.82
C SER A 107 5.34 -9.54 16.35
N ASP A 108 6.51 -9.97 16.82
CA ASP A 108 6.73 -10.37 18.21
C ASP A 108 7.33 -9.24 19.04
N ALA A 109 7.80 -8.17 18.38
CA ALA A 109 8.46 -7.02 18.99
C ALA A 109 9.73 -7.33 19.79
N TYR A 110 10.21 -8.58 19.71
CA TYR A 110 11.35 -9.09 20.44
C TYR A 110 11.97 -10.25 19.67
N LEU A 111 13.30 -10.30 19.65
CA LEU A 111 14.06 -11.41 19.13
C LEU A 111 15.41 -11.49 19.85
N ASN A 112 15.89 -12.69 20.17
CA ASN A 112 17.20 -12.87 20.77
C ASN A 112 18.08 -13.85 19.98
N ARG A 113 19.39 -13.71 20.14
CA ARG A 113 20.37 -14.65 19.60
C ARG A 113 21.53 -14.87 20.55
N PRO A 114 21.78 -16.11 20.99
CA PRO A 114 22.96 -16.44 21.78
C PRO A 114 24.24 -16.33 20.93
N VAL A 115 25.24 -15.62 21.45
CA VAL A 115 26.57 -15.48 20.85
C VAL A 115 27.63 -15.79 21.89
N THR A 116 28.64 -16.54 21.48
CA THR A 116 29.79 -16.86 22.34
C THR A 116 30.82 -15.72 22.28
N VAL A 117 31.18 -15.18 23.44
CA VAL A 117 32.17 -14.10 23.60
C VAL A 117 33.35 -14.63 24.42
N SER A 118 34.57 -14.25 24.02
CA SER A 118 35.78 -14.58 24.76
C SER A 118 35.95 -13.63 25.94
N THR A 119 36.10 -14.17 27.14
CA THR A 119 36.39 -13.44 28.38
C THR A 119 37.77 -13.83 28.92
N SER A 120 38.23 -13.16 29.97
CA SER A 120 39.48 -13.52 30.66
C SER A 120 39.44 -14.90 31.33
N GLU A 121 38.25 -15.46 31.57
CA GLU A 121 38.03 -16.74 32.26
C GLU A 121 37.61 -17.87 31.29
N GLY A 122 37.44 -17.59 30.00
CA GLY A 122 37.09 -18.59 28.99
C GLY A 122 36.14 -18.05 27.92
N PHE A 123 35.08 -18.82 27.64
CA PHE A 123 34.01 -18.44 26.71
C PHE A 123 32.69 -18.34 27.47
N GLU A 124 32.00 -17.22 27.34
CA GLU A 124 30.66 -17.00 27.89
C GLU A 124 29.65 -16.85 26.76
N VAL A 125 28.42 -17.32 26.98
CA VAL A 125 27.31 -17.12 26.05
C VAL A 125 26.53 -15.89 26.49
N VAL A 126 26.44 -14.91 25.60
CA VAL A 126 25.69 -13.67 25.80
C VAL A 126 24.55 -13.64 24.78
N ASP A 127 23.34 -13.35 25.22
CA ASP A 127 22.20 -13.17 24.33
C ASP A 127 22.18 -11.73 23.79
N LEU A 128 22.28 -11.59 22.47
CA LEU A 128 22.03 -10.33 21.78
C LEU A 128 20.53 -10.19 21.56
N GLU A 129 19.94 -9.14 22.12
CA GLU A 129 18.48 -8.91 22.12
C GLU A 129 18.09 -7.70 21.28
N LEU A 130 17.12 -7.88 20.39
CA LEU A 130 16.53 -6.82 19.59
C LEU A 130 15.06 -6.64 19.99
N PHE A 131 14.64 -5.39 20.12
CA PHE A 131 13.27 -5.01 20.45
C PHE A 131 12.70 -4.05 19.40
N GLY A 132 11.38 -4.05 19.32
CA GLY A 132 10.61 -3.10 18.54
C GLY A 132 9.95 -3.70 17.32
N ARG A 133 9.13 -2.88 16.64
CA ARG A 133 8.28 -3.32 15.53
C ARG A 133 8.65 -2.59 14.23
N PRO A 134 9.74 -2.93 13.53
CA PRO A 134 10.07 -2.32 12.24
C PRO A 134 9.09 -2.73 11.13
N CYS A 135 9.10 -2.01 10.01
CA CYS A 135 8.57 -2.50 8.73
C CYS A 135 9.67 -2.57 7.67
N LEU A 136 9.48 -3.42 6.66
CA LEU A 136 10.45 -3.68 5.60
C LEU A 136 10.04 -2.97 4.29
N ALA A 137 11.01 -2.45 3.55
CA ALA A 137 10.81 -1.81 2.25
C ALA A 137 11.85 -2.28 1.23
N TYR A 138 11.41 -2.83 0.10
CA TYR A 138 12.30 -3.21 -1.00
C TYR A 138 11.57 -3.32 -2.33
N THR A 139 12.31 -3.45 -3.42
CA THR A 139 11.78 -3.75 -4.74
C THR A 139 12.34 -5.07 -5.25
N THR A 140 11.59 -5.77 -6.10
CA THR A 140 12.06 -7.04 -6.70
C THR A 140 11.41 -7.33 -8.05
N VAL A 141 11.86 -8.41 -8.70
CA VAL A 141 11.39 -8.87 -10.00
C VAL A 141 10.05 -9.61 -9.89
N PRO A 142 9.20 -9.61 -10.93
CA PRO A 142 7.85 -10.17 -10.87
C PRO A 142 7.74 -11.67 -10.59
N ASN A 143 8.82 -12.42 -10.82
CA ASN A 143 8.86 -13.88 -10.64
C ASN A 143 9.33 -14.32 -9.26
N TYR A 144 9.59 -13.39 -8.35
CA TYR A 144 9.94 -13.73 -6.97
C TYR A 144 8.73 -14.39 -6.27
N ASP A 145 8.98 -15.55 -5.65
CA ASP A 145 7.97 -16.28 -4.88
C ASP A 145 7.98 -15.78 -3.43
N PHE A 146 6.97 -14.99 -3.07
CA PHE A 146 6.80 -14.51 -1.71
C PHE A 146 6.24 -15.61 -0.82
N ASP A 147 6.87 -15.79 0.34
CA ASP A 147 6.27 -16.62 1.37
C ASP A 147 4.97 -15.98 1.91
N SER A 148 4.07 -16.78 2.49
CA SER A 148 2.78 -16.32 3.02
C SER A 148 2.93 -15.26 4.12
N GLN A 149 4.06 -15.29 4.81
CA GLN A 149 4.43 -14.39 5.88
C GLN A 149 4.88 -13.00 5.35
N GLU A 150 5.55 -12.94 4.21
CA GLU A 150 5.90 -11.73 3.46
C GLU A 150 4.64 -11.09 2.87
N LYS A 151 3.80 -11.87 2.18
CA LYS A 151 2.55 -11.37 1.56
C LYS A 151 1.62 -10.74 2.59
N SER A 152 1.41 -11.43 3.70
CA SER A 152 0.45 -10.99 4.71
C SER A 152 0.91 -9.79 5.55
N ARG A 153 2.21 -9.51 5.62
CA ARG A 153 2.77 -8.33 6.33
C ARG A 153 3.00 -7.13 5.43
N SER A 154 2.87 -7.32 4.13
CA SER A 154 3.26 -6.33 3.13
C SER A 154 2.07 -5.85 2.32
N LEU A 155 2.20 -4.62 1.84
CA LEU A 155 1.48 -4.14 0.69
C LEU A 155 2.40 -4.28 -0.52
N ILE A 156 1.91 -4.97 -1.54
CA ILE A 156 2.65 -5.23 -2.77
C ILE A 156 2.03 -4.38 -3.87
N PHE A 157 2.84 -3.53 -4.51
CA PHE A 157 2.40 -2.72 -5.65
C PHE A 157 3.19 -3.12 -6.90
N THR A 158 2.59 -2.90 -8.07
CA THR A 158 3.26 -3.04 -9.36
C THR A 158 3.43 -1.66 -9.99
N ALA A 159 4.61 -1.37 -10.51
CA ALA A 159 4.85 -0.15 -11.26
C ALA A 159 4.04 -0.15 -12.57
N ARG A 160 3.55 1.02 -12.97
CA ARG A 160 2.79 1.23 -14.20
C ARG A 160 3.72 1.15 -15.40
N GLU A 161 3.25 0.47 -16.44
CA GLU A 161 3.93 0.39 -17.74
C GLU A 161 3.25 1.23 -18.82
N ASP A 162 2.05 1.75 -18.52
CA ASP A 162 1.20 2.54 -19.41
C ASP A 162 1.42 4.06 -19.28
N ASN A 163 2.36 4.49 -18.43
CA ASN A 163 2.63 5.90 -18.12
C ASN A 163 3.68 6.57 -19.01
N LYS A 164 4.01 5.97 -20.16
CA LYS A 164 5.10 6.45 -21.04
C LYS A 164 4.88 7.88 -21.52
N GLU A 165 3.67 8.22 -21.95
CA GLU A 165 3.34 9.56 -22.45
C GLU A 165 3.55 10.63 -21.38
N VAL A 166 3.03 10.40 -20.17
CA VAL A 166 3.21 11.28 -19.02
C VAL A 166 4.69 11.39 -18.62
N PHE A 167 5.44 10.29 -18.72
CA PHE A 167 6.87 10.28 -18.43
C PHE A 167 7.67 11.11 -19.45
N ASP A 168 7.43 10.91 -20.75
CA ASP A 168 8.10 11.63 -21.83
C ASP A 168 7.79 13.13 -21.75
N GLU A 169 6.52 13.50 -21.51
CA GLU A 169 6.16 14.91 -21.34
C GLU A 169 6.83 15.53 -20.12
N ARG A 170 6.85 14.83 -18.98
CA ARG A 170 7.59 15.30 -17.81
C ARG A 170 9.06 15.56 -18.14
N LYS A 171 9.71 14.67 -18.89
CA LYS A 171 11.12 14.85 -19.30
C LYS A 171 11.27 16.08 -20.18
N ASN A 172 10.45 16.22 -21.22
CA ASN A 172 10.46 17.36 -22.12
C ASN A 172 10.29 18.68 -21.36
N VAL A 173 9.30 18.76 -20.47
CA VAL A 173 9.01 19.99 -19.73
C VAL A 173 10.12 20.36 -18.76
N LEU A 174 10.81 19.38 -18.16
CA LEU A 174 11.91 19.63 -17.22
C LEU A 174 13.21 20.07 -17.90
N GLU A 175 13.40 19.85 -19.20
CA GLU A 175 14.53 20.38 -19.97
C GLU A 175 14.47 21.92 -20.12
N PHE A 176 13.29 22.53 -19.97
CA PHE A 176 13.12 23.98 -19.98
C PHE A 176 13.53 24.60 -18.64
N ILE A 177 14.82 24.52 -18.31
CA ILE A 177 15.41 25.06 -17.08
C ILE A 177 15.04 26.54 -16.91
N GLY A 178 14.52 26.88 -15.73
CA GLY A 178 14.05 28.24 -15.40
C GLY A 178 12.62 28.55 -15.86
N GLY A 179 11.98 27.67 -16.62
CA GLY A 179 10.57 27.76 -16.99
C GLY A 179 9.62 27.56 -15.79
N ARG A 180 8.34 27.91 -15.97
CA ARG A 180 7.30 27.83 -14.92
C ARG A 180 7.28 26.46 -14.23
N THR A 181 7.07 25.39 -15.00
CA THR A 181 6.95 24.03 -14.46
C THR A 181 8.24 23.53 -13.80
N TYR A 182 9.41 23.90 -14.33
CA TYR A 182 10.70 23.62 -13.70
C TYR A 182 10.80 24.31 -12.33
N ASN A 183 10.40 25.58 -12.23
CA ASN A 183 10.40 26.31 -10.97
C ASN A 183 9.38 25.74 -9.97
N THR A 184 8.19 25.35 -10.43
CA THR A 184 7.17 24.65 -9.61
C THR A 184 7.72 23.31 -9.11
N PHE A 185 8.44 22.56 -9.96
CA PHE A 185 9.12 21.34 -9.56
C PHE A 185 10.18 21.58 -8.46
N LEU A 186 11.02 22.61 -8.61
CA LEU A 186 12.00 22.98 -7.58
C LEU A 186 11.33 23.45 -6.28
N LYS A 187 10.20 24.14 -6.37
CA LYS A 187 9.39 24.51 -5.20
C LYS A 187 8.93 23.26 -4.46
N TYR A 188 8.33 22.29 -5.15
CA TYR A 188 7.91 21.04 -4.53
C TYR A 188 9.04 20.21 -3.93
N GLN A 189 10.24 20.25 -4.51
CA GLN A 189 11.40 19.63 -3.87
C GLN A 189 11.75 20.25 -2.52
N LYS A 190 11.55 21.57 -2.36
CA LYS A 190 11.80 22.27 -1.08
C LYS A 190 10.72 21.96 -0.05
N GLU A 191 9.47 21.82 -0.49
CA GLU A 191 8.31 21.50 0.36
C GLU A 191 8.34 20.06 0.92
N VAL A 192 9.19 19.17 0.37
CA VAL A 192 9.42 17.82 0.95
C VAL A 192 9.74 17.89 2.45
N ASN A 193 10.56 18.86 2.87
CA ASN A 193 10.91 19.02 4.28
C ASN A 193 9.71 19.42 5.14
N GLU A 194 8.75 20.16 4.56
CA GLU A 194 7.51 20.51 5.26
C GLU A 194 6.65 19.25 5.47
N VAL A 195 6.60 18.35 4.49
CA VAL A 195 5.91 17.05 4.65
C VAL A 195 6.55 16.20 5.75
N LYS A 196 7.89 16.12 5.80
CA LYS A 196 8.60 15.43 6.89
C LYS A 196 8.24 16.02 8.26
N ASN A 197 8.20 17.35 8.37
CA ASN A 197 7.80 18.03 9.61
C ASN A 197 6.34 17.74 10.00
N ILE A 198 5.44 17.67 9.02
CA ILE A 198 4.05 17.27 9.27
C ILE A 198 4.00 15.84 9.83
N VAL A 199 4.74 14.89 9.24
CA VAL A 199 4.80 13.51 9.73
C VAL A 199 5.30 13.45 11.18
N MET A 200 6.34 14.22 11.52
CA MET A 200 6.83 14.31 12.91
C MET A 200 5.81 14.94 13.86
N GLY A 201 5.12 15.99 13.41
CA GLY A 201 4.04 16.63 14.19
C GLY A 201 2.89 15.66 14.45
N LEU A 202 2.49 14.88 13.44
CA LEU A 202 1.48 13.83 13.58
C LEU A 202 1.93 12.73 14.53
N ARG A 203 3.17 12.23 14.40
CA ARG A 203 3.75 11.24 15.33
C ARG A 203 3.70 11.71 16.77
N SER A 204 4.00 12.99 17.02
CA SER A 204 3.91 13.57 18.37
C SER A 204 2.47 13.64 18.85
N LYS A 205 1.56 14.18 18.02
CA LYS A 205 0.12 14.31 18.33
C LYS A 205 -0.53 12.97 18.68
N PHE A 206 -0.28 11.94 17.87
CA PHE A 206 -0.91 10.63 18.00
C PHE A 206 -0.21 9.68 18.97
N LYS A 207 0.78 10.16 19.72
CA LYS A 207 1.31 9.45 20.89
C LYS A 207 0.26 9.32 22.01
N ASP A 208 -0.53 10.37 22.20
CA ASP A 208 -1.49 10.50 23.30
C ASP A 208 -2.95 10.63 22.80
N VAL A 209 -3.18 10.45 21.50
CA VAL A 209 -4.51 10.52 20.87
C VAL A 209 -4.78 9.22 20.11
N MET A 210 -5.92 8.60 20.40
CA MET A 210 -6.37 7.38 19.75
C MET A 210 -7.25 7.69 18.53
N ILE A 211 -7.02 6.98 17.42
CA ILE A 211 -7.92 7.02 16.27
C ILE A 211 -8.84 5.80 16.32
N ILE A 212 -10.14 6.05 16.37
CA ILE A 212 -11.19 5.03 16.37
C ILE A 212 -11.93 5.08 15.03
N ASN A 213 -12.02 3.93 14.38
CA ASN A 213 -12.82 3.77 13.17
C ASN A 213 -14.20 3.21 13.55
N PRO A 214 -15.28 4.02 13.53
CA PRO A 214 -16.63 3.51 13.80
C PRO A 214 -17.22 2.72 12.61
N TYR A 215 -16.59 2.79 11.44
CA TYR A 215 -17.00 2.14 10.20
C TYR A 215 -16.15 0.89 9.93
N THR A 216 -16.00 0.02 10.93
CA THR A 216 -15.19 -1.21 10.79
C THR A 216 -15.71 -2.13 9.68
N GLU A 217 -17.02 -2.13 9.45
CA GLU A 217 -17.66 -2.92 8.40
C GLU A 217 -17.23 -2.49 6.99
N SER A 218 -16.89 -1.22 6.79
CA SER A 218 -16.33 -0.73 5.53
C SER A 218 -15.02 -1.41 5.20
N ILE A 219 -14.15 -1.62 6.19
CA ILE A 219 -12.89 -2.36 6.01
C ILE A 219 -13.16 -3.84 5.80
N ILE A 220 -14.05 -4.43 6.61
CA ILE A 220 -14.41 -5.86 6.49
C ILE A 220 -14.94 -6.19 5.09
N ASN A 221 -15.84 -5.35 4.57
CA ASN A 221 -16.40 -5.52 3.23
C ASN A 221 -15.38 -5.22 2.15
N PHE A 222 -14.49 -4.24 2.37
CA PHE A 222 -13.41 -3.91 1.44
C PHE A 222 -12.41 -5.06 1.26
N ILE A 223 -11.99 -5.72 2.34
CA ILE A 223 -11.04 -6.84 2.27
C ILE A 223 -11.68 -8.15 1.82
N GLY A 224 -13.00 -8.31 2.03
CA GLY A 224 -13.72 -9.51 1.62
C GLY A 224 -13.17 -10.80 2.26
N ASP A 225 -12.91 -11.79 1.41
CA ASP A 225 -12.57 -13.17 1.82
C ASP A 225 -11.07 -13.48 1.61
N THR A 226 -10.21 -12.48 1.80
CA THR A 226 -8.74 -12.62 1.70
C THR A 226 -8.19 -13.78 2.55
N GLU A 227 -7.15 -14.46 2.05
CA GLU A 227 -6.43 -15.52 2.76
C GLU A 227 -5.80 -15.01 4.07
N TYR A 228 -5.47 -13.71 4.13
CA TYR A 228 -4.77 -13.07 5.23
C TYR A 228 -5.67 -12.12 6.03
N TYR A 229 -6.98 -12.40 6.06
CA TYR A 229 -8.04 -11.57 6.64
C TYR A 229 -7.65 -10.76 7.88
N LYS A 230 -7.11 -11.39 8.92
CA LYS A 230 -6.75 -10.68 10.17
C LYS A 230 -5.68 -9.62 9.95
N ARG A 231 -4.62 -9.95 9.19
CA ARG A 231 -3.53 -9.02 8.89
C ARG A 231 -3.94 -7.95 7.89
N ASP A 232 -4.77 -8.32 6.92
CA ASP A 232 -5.31 -7.36 5.96
C ASP A 232 -6.24 -6.36 6.62
N TYR A 233 -7.09 -6.80 7.56
CA TYR A 233 -7.90 -5.89 8.37
C TYR A 233 -7.02 -4.85 9.08
N ASP A 234 -5.98 -5.29 9.81
CA ASP A 234 -5.09 -4.38 10.53
C ASP A 234 -4.31 -3.44 9.60
N LYS A 235 -3.86 -3.95 8.44
CA LYS A 235 -3.17 -3.18 7.41
C LYS A 235 -4.04 -2.09 6.81
N TYR A 236 -5.21 -2.44 6.27
CA TYR A 236 -6.08 -1.47 5.61
C TYR A 236 -6.75 -0.51 6.59
N ASN A 237 -7.12 -0.98 7.79
CA ASN A 237 -7.57 -0.10 8.86
C ASN A 237 -6.45 0.84 9.32
N GLY A 238 -5.20 0.38 9.34
CA GLY A 238 -4.01 1.21 9.58
C GLY A 238 -3.85 2.34 8.59
N ILE A 239 -3.98 2.03 7.29
CA ILE A 239 -3.93 3.01 6.21
C ILE A 239 -5.08 4.02 6.32
N LEU A 240 -6.31 3.56 6.58
CA LEU A 240 -7.44 4.44 6.82
C LEU A 240 -7.21 5.37 8.02
N LYS A 241 -6.67 4.86 9.13
CA LYS A 241 -6.32 5.68 10.29
C LYS A 241 -5.18 6.65 9.99
N ALA A 242 -4.23 6.30 9.14
CA ALA A 242 -3.19 7.23 8.69
C ALA A 242 -3.82 8.39 7.90
N ILE A 243 -4.78 8.11 7.01
CA ILE A 243 -5.57 9.15 6.32
C ILE A 243 -6.31 10.03 7.33
N THR A 244 -7.00 9.43 8.32
CA THR A 244 -7.64 10.16 9.41
C THR A 244 -6.66 11.06 10.15
N ALA A 245 -5.42 10.59 10.42
CA ALA A 245 -4.40 11.38 11.10
C ALA A 245 -4.07 12.67 10.33
N PHE A 246 -3.85 12.57 9.02
CA PHE A 246 -3.60 13.72 8.16
C PHE A 246 -4.80 14.68 8.10
N ASN A 247 -6.02 14.15 8.02
CA ASN A 247 -7.24 14.96 7.94
C ASN A 247 -7.74 15.48 9.31
N SER A 248 -7.03 15.16 10.40
CA SER A 248 -7.45 15.49 11.77
C SER A 248 -7.12 16.91 12.22
N VAL A 249 -6.50 17.75 11.37
CA VAL A 249 -5.95 19.05 11.77
C VAL A 249 -7.01 19.94 12.43
N ASN A 250 -8.22 19.97 11.86
CA ASN A 250 -9.34 20.81 12.33
C ASN A 250 -10.42 19.99 13.08
N ARG A 251 -10.14 18.75 13.48
CA ARG A 251 -11.12 17.90 14.14
C ARG A 251 -11.09 18.07 15.65
N GLU A 252 -12.26 18.08 16.26
CA GLU A 252 -12.39 18.09 17.71
C GLU A 252 -11.90 16.76 18.30
N ILE A 253 -11.10 16.88 19.38
CA ILE A 253 -10.64 15.73 20.15
C ILE A 253 -11.68 15.44 21.23
N CYS A 254 -12.30 14.26 21.16
CA CYS A 254 -13.26 13.79 22.13
C CYS A 254 -12.53 13.16 23.33
N CYS A 255 -12.93 13.47 24.56
CA CYS A 255 -12.45 12.76 25.74
C CYS A 255 -13.42 11.61 26.07
N ILE A 256 -12.97 10.37 25.93
CA ILE A 256 -13.77 9.16 26.19
C ILE A 256 -13.03 8.32 27.23
N ASN A 257 -13.63 8.15 28.40
CA ASN A 257 -13.06 7.37 29.52
C ASN A 257 -11.62 7.78 29.87
N GLY A 258 -11.31 9.08 29.79
CA GLY A 258 -9.97 9.64 30.06
C GLY A 258 -8.98 9.56 28.89
N ASN A 259 -9.37 9.00 27.75
CA ASN A 259 -8.55 8.95 26.54
C ASN A 259 -8.97 10.03 25.55
N ASN A 260 -7.98 10.66 24.92
CA ASN A 260 -8.22 11.56 23.79
C ASN A 260 -8.48 10.72 22.53
N VAL A 261 -9.61 10.97 21.88
CA VAL A 261 -10.11 10.19 20.75
C VAL A 261 -10.44 11.09 19.58
N ILE A 262 -10.07 10.65 18.38
CA ILE A 262 -10.55 11.17 17.12
C ILE A 262 -11.24 10.03 16.36
N PHE A 263 -12.41 10.32 15.80
CA PHE A 263 -13.12 9.37 14.94
C PHE A 263 -12.70 9.52 13.48
N THR A 264 -12.57 8.38 12.80
CA THR A 264 -12.56 8.31 11.34
C THR A 264 -13.92 8.79 10.81
N THR A 265 -13.88 9.62 9.77
CA THR A 265 -15.07 10.19 9.12
C THR A 265 -15.36 9.46 7.80
N LYS A 266 -16.54 9.69 7.23
CA LYS A 266 -16.91 9.18 5.92
C LYS A 266 -16.02 9.76 4.81
N GLU A 267 -15.54 11.00 4.96
CA GLU A 267 -14.56 11.59 4.05
C GLU A 267 -13.23 10.81 4.01
N ASP A 268 -12.74 10.34 5.15
CA ASP A 268 -11.53 9.51 5.20
C ASP A 268 -11.72 8.19 4.47
N ILE A 269 -12.88 7.56 4.67
CA ILE A 269 -13.24 6.31 3.98
C ILE A 269 -13.31 6.55 2.49
N LYS A 270 -13.91 7.66 2.07
CA LYS A 270 -13.98 8.00 0.66
C LYS A 270 -12.60 8.20 0.03
N LEU A 271 -11.70 8.91 0.70
CA LEU A 271 -10.32 9.05 0.27
C LEU A 271 -9.62 7.69 0.19
N PHE A 272 -9.80 6.85 1.21
CA PHE A 272 -9.31 5.47 1.23
C PHE A 272 -9.81 4.65 0.04
N LEU A 273 -11.12 4.66 -0.24
CA LEU A 273 -11.71 3.93 -1.36
C LEU A 273 -11.21 4.47 -2.71
N SER A 274 -11.10 5.79 -2.87
CA SER A 274 -10.54 6.39 -4.09
C SER A 274 -9.07 6.03 -4.32
N LEU A 275 -8.31 5.79 -3.25
CA LEU A 275 -6.92 5.35 -3.31
C LEU A 275 -6.80 3.92 -3.81
N PHE A 276 -7.71 3.04 -3.38
CA PHE A 276 -7.68 1.61 -3.67
C PHE A 276 -8.61 1.16 -4.80
N GLU A 277 -9.30 2.07 -5.49
CA GLU A 277 -10.32 1.73 -6.50
C GLU A 277 -9.84 0.72 -7.56
N ILE A 278 -8.59 0.83 -8.02
CA ILE A 278 -7.99 -0.07 -9.02
C ILE A 278 -7.49 -1.39 -8.40
N TYR A 279 -7.13 -1.37 -7.11
CA TYR A 279 -6.63 -2.55 -6.39
C TYR A 279 -7.73 -3.32 -5.66
N HIS A 280 -8.96 -2.80 -5.60
CA HIS A 280 -10.02 -3.36 -4.77
C HIS A 280 -10.37 -4.80 -5.18
N ASP A 281 -10.44 -5.08 -6.47
CA ASP A 281 -10.65 -6.45 -6.95
C ASP A 281 -9.44 -7.34 -6.61
N ALA A 282 -8.21 -6.86 -6.80
CA ALA A 282 -7.00 -7.58 -6.37
C ALA A 282 -7.05 -8.01 -4.90
N ILE A 283 -7.46 -7.08 -4.05
CA ILE A 283 -7.42 -7.21 -2.60
C ILE A 283 -8.57 -8.08 -2.11
N SER A 284 -9.78 -7.90 -2.64
CA SER A 284 -10.99 -8.56 -2.12
C SER A 284 -11.12 -10.03 -2.51
N THR A 285 -10.37 -10.49 -3.52
CA THR A 285 -10.40 -11.87 -4.03
C THR A 285 -9.01 -12.48 -4.21
N ASN A 286 -7.99 -11.97 -3.52
CA ASN A 286 -6.59 -12.43 -3.59
C ASN A 286 -6.01 -12.53 -5.02
N LEU A 287 -6.51 -11.77 -5.99
CA LEU A 287 -5.90 -11.79 -7.32
C LEU A 287 -4.50 -11.18 -7.24
N SER A 288 -3.58 -11.78 -7.96
CA SER A 288 -2.27 -11.20 -8.20
C SER A 288 -2.46 -9.82 -8.84
N PRO A 289 -1.58 -8.83 -8.52
CA PRO A 289 -1.75 -7.46 -9.01
C PRO A 289 -1.95 -7.38 -10.53
N LYS A 290 -1.19 -8.16 -11.31
CA LYS A 290 -1.32 -8.21 -12.77
C LYS A 290 -2.62 -8.88 -13.25
N ALA A 291 -3.18 -9.85 -12.52
CA ALA A 291 -4.50 -10.39 -12.84
C ALA A 291 -5.61 -9.36 -12.58
N SER A 292 -5.48 -8.55 -11.54
CA SER A 292 -6.39 -7.41 -11.30
C SER A 292 -6.28 -6.34 -12.37
N ASP A 293 -5.06 -6.01 -12.82
CA ASP A 293 -4.86 -5.06 -13.93
C ASP A 293 -5.56 -5.57 -15.20
N ILE A 294 -5.42 -6.87 -15.53
CA ILE A 294 -6.09 -7.51 -16.66
C ILE A 294 -7.61 -7.46 -16.50
N LEU A 295 -8.14 -7.76 -15.31
CA LEU A 295 -9.57 -7.69 -15.04
C LEU A 295 -10.13 -6.27 -15.21
N GLY A 296 -9.42 -5.25 -14.73
CA GLY A 296 -9.78 -3.85 -14.91
C GLY A 296 -9.82 -3.46 -16.39
N ASP A 297 -8.74 -3.75 -17.11
CA ASP A 297 -8.64 -3.50 -18.55
C ASP A 297 -9.73 -4.23 -19.35
N MET A 298 -10.00 -5.50 -19.01
CA MET A 298 -11.10 -6.25 -19.60
C MET A 298 -12.45 -5.59 -19.30
N ARG A 299 -12.74 -5.17 -18.07
CA ARG A 299 -14.01 -4.53 -17.73
C ARG A 299 -14.24 -3.21 -18.48
N ASP A 300 -13.19 -2.39 -18.60
CA ASP A 300 -13.28 -1.08 -19.23
C ASP A 300 -13.41 -1.20 -20.76
N ASN A 301 -12.76 -2.20 -21.35
CA ASN A 301 -12.60 -2.30 -22.80
C ASN A 301 -13.24 -3.55 -23.43
N PHE A 302 -13.99 -4.37 -22.67
CA PHE A 302 -14.50 -5.68 -23.13
C PHE A 302 -15.25 -5.61 -24.46
N SER A 303 -16.16 -4.65 -24.57
CA SER A 303 -16.99 -4.44 -25.76
C SER A 303 -16.18 -4.04 -26.99
N SER A 304 -15.03 -3.38 -26.77
CA SER A 304 -14.11 -2.97 -27.82
C SER A 304 -13.24 -4.12 -28.33
N TYR A 305 -12.90 -5.06 -27.44
CA TYR A 305 -12.12 -6.26 -27.77
C TYR A 305 -12.99 -7.32 -28.44
N ASN A 306 -14.25 -7.40 -28.03
CA ASN A 306 -15.21 -8.39 -28.50
C ASN A 306 -15.96 -7.96 -29.78
N LYS A 307 -15.31 -7.17 -30.67
CA LYS A 307 -15.95 -6.61 -31.87
C LYS A 307 -16.33 -7.63 -32.93
N GLU A 308 -15.62 -8.76 -33.00
CA GLU A 308 -15.81 -9.78 -34.06
C GLU A 308 -16.41 -11.10 -33.54
N SER A 309 -16.36 -11.35 -32.23
CA SER A 309 -16.82 -12.58 -31.59
C SER A 309 -18.07 -12.31 -30.76
N ILE A 310 -19.21 -12.89 -31.12
CA ILE A 310 -20.41 -12.87 -30.25
C ILE A 310 -20.22 -13.83 -29.05
N LEU A 311 -19.14 -14.64 -29.06
CA LEU A 311 -18.95 -15.80 -28.18
C LEU A 311 -17.96 -15.57 -27.03
N GLY A 312 -17.29 -14.41 -26.98
CA GLY A 312 -16.33 -14.04 -25.92
C GLY A 312 -14.91 -13.79 -26.43
N LEU A 313 -14.02 -13.42 -25.51
CA LEU A 313 -12.64 -13.02 -25.75
C LEU A 313 -11.65 -14.16 -25.47
N SER A 314 -10.75 -14.44 -26.40
CA SER A 314 -9.64 -15.37 -26.18
C SER A 314 -8.41 -14.71 -25.55
N VAL A 315 -7.53 -15.52 -24.95
CA VAL A 315 -6.24 -15.05 -24.42
C VAL A 315 -5.39 -14.40 -25.51
N LEU A 316 -5.36 -14.98 -26.72
CA LEU A 316 -4.56 -14.45 -27.83
C LEU A 316 -5.07 -13.09 -28.30
N GLU A 317 -6.39 -12.93 -28.45
CA GLU A 317 -7.00 -11.64 -28.78
C GLU A 317 -6.70 -10.60 -27.70
N TYR A 318 -6.75 -10.98 -26.42
CA TYR A 318 -6.36 -10.08 -25.33
C TYR A 318 -4.86 -9.72 -25.38
N VAL A 319 -3.98 -10.65 -25.74
CA VAL A 319 -2.54 -10.34 -25.88
C VAL A 319 -2.30 -9.33 -27.01
N GLU A 320 -3.06 -9.43 -28.10
CA GLU A 320 -2.95 -8.54 -29.26
C GLU A 320 -3.55 -7.16 -29.01
N GLN A 321 -4.71 -7.09 -28.33
CA GLN A 321 -5.53 -5.88 -28.22
C GLN A 321 -5.49 -5.24 -26.82
N GLY A 322 -5.14 -6.01 -25.80
CA GLY A 322 -5.13 -5.59 -24.41
C GLY A 322 -4.04 -4.56 -24.10
N ASN A 323 -4.35 -3.71 -23.11
CA ASN A 323 -3.44 -2.64 -22.70
C ASN A 323 -2.37 -3.15 -21.72
N VAL A 324 -2.67 -4.22 -20.97
CA VAL A 324 -1.71 -4.80 -20.01
C VAL A 324 -0.66 -5.64 -20.76
N LYS A 325 0.60 -5.17 -20.73
CA LYS A 325 1.72 -5.89 -21.34
C LYS A 325 2.26 -6.95 -20.38
N ALA A 326 2.29 -8.19 -20.86
CA ALA A 326 2.87 -9.35 -20.18
C ALA A 326 3.15 -10.47 -21.20
N SER A 327 3.99 -11.44 -20.83
CA SER A 327 4.23 -12.61 -21.69
C SER A 327 2.94 -13.44 -21.87
N LEU A 328 2.77 -14.10 -23.03
CA LEU A 328 1.63 -14.98 -23.28
C LEU A 328 1.42 -16.02 -22.15
N ARG A 329 2.52 -16.57 -21.62
CA ARG A 329 2.48 -17.53 -20.51
C ARG A 329 1.97 -16.89 -19.22
N SER A 330 2.36 -15.65 -18.94
CA SER A 330 1.89 -14.88 -17.79
C SER A 330 0.40 -14.56 -17.93
N ILE A 331 -0.04 -14.10 -19.11
CA ILE A 331 -1.45 -13.79 -19.37
C ILE A 331 -2.32 -15.05 -19.21
N HIS A 332 -1.89 -16.20 -19.73
CA HIS A 332 -2.58 -17.47 -19.48
C HIS A 332 -2.73 -17.80 -17.99
N ARG A 333 -1.66 -17.58 -17.20
CA ARG A 333 -1.72 -17.78 -15.74
C ARG A 333 -2.75 -16.85 -15.10
N TYR A 334 -2.77 -15.58 -15.48
CA TYR A 334 -3.70 -14.60 -14.94
C TYR A 334 -5.16 -14.84 -15.37
N PHE A 335 -5.40 -15.25 -16.62
CA PHE A 335 -6.74 -15.66 -17.07
C PHE A 335 -7.24 -16.87 -16.28
N LYS A 336 -6.36 -17.85 -16.04
CA LYS A 336 -6.70 -19.01 -15.22
C LYS A 336 -7.04 -18.59 -13.79
N GLU A 337 -6.27 -17.69 -13.20
CA GLU A 337 -6.54 -17.13 -11.88
C GLU A 337 -7.90 -16.41 -11.82
N LEU A 338 -8.22 -15.59 -12.84
CA LEU A 338 -9.52 -14.92 -12.97
C LEU A 338 -10.69 -15.89 -13.17
N GLU A 339 -10.46 -17.01 -13.85
CA GLU A 339 -11.44 -18.07 -14.05
C GLU A 339 -11.69 -18.86 -12.75
N GLU A 340 -10.62 -19.23 -12.04
CA GLU A 340 -10.68 -19.93 -10.75
C GLU A 340 -11.43 -19.08 -9.70
N GLU A 341 -11.18 -17.77 -9.69
CA GLU A 341 -11.91 -16.82 -8.85
C GLU A 341 -13.31 -16.46 -9.38
N GLY A 342 -13.68 -16.96 -10.56
CA GLY A 342 -15.01 -16.79 -11.14
C GLY A 342 -15.34 -15.38 -11.62
N PHE A 343 -14.35 -14.55 -11.93
CA PHE A 343 -14.54 -13.25 -12.57
C PHE A 343 -14.81 -13.38 -14.07
N ILE A 344 -14.19 -14.38 -14.69
CA ILE A 344 -14.44 -14.76 -16.07
C ILE A 344 -14.90 -16.22 -16.11
N LYS A 345 -15.66 -16.58 -17.13
CA LYS A 345 -16.09 -17.96 -17.38
C LYS A 345 -15.84 -18.32 -18.83
N VAL A 346 -15.53 -19.58 -19.09
CA VAL A 346 -15.47 -20.08 -20.46
C VAL A 346 -16.89 -20.15 -21.03
N ASN A 347 -17.17 -19.32 -22.03
CA ASN A 347 -18.48 -19.23 -22.70
C ASN A 347 -18.53 -20.04 -24.00
N GLY A 348 -17.38 -20.50 -24.48
CA GLY A 348 -17.29 -21.35 -25.67
C GLY A 348 -15.85 -21.70 -26.02
N ASN A 349 -15.70 -22.47 -27.08
CA ASN A 349 -14.40 -22.79 -27.66
C ASN A 349 -14.42 -22.48 -29.15
N LEU A 350 -13.40 -21.77 -29.65
CA LEU A 350 -13.13 -21.64 -31.08
C LEU A 350 -12.01 -22.65 -31.44
N GLY A 351 -12.41 -23.85 -31.88
CA GLY A 351 -11.46 -24.95 -32.07
C GLY A 351 -10.85 -25.43 -30.74
N ARG A 352 -9.55 -25.21 -30.54
CA ARG A 352 -8.84 -25.53 -29.29
C ARG A 352 -8.69 -24.34 -28.33
N THR A 353 -9.13 -23.16 -28.75
CA THR A 353 -8.97 -21.91 -27.99
C THR A 353 -10.21 -21.67 -27.14
N GLN A 354 -10.02 -21.45 -25.84
CA GLN A 354 -11.08 -21.08 -24.92
C GLN A 354 -11.47 -19.61 -25.12
N LEU A 355 -12.77 -19.36 -25.16
CA LEU A 355 -13.36 -18.02 -25.21
C LEU A 355 -13.96 -17.70 -23.84
N TYR A 356 -13.55 -16.56 -23.29
CA TYR A 356 -13.95 -16.12 -21.96
C TYR A 356 -14.96 -14.98 -22.05
N ASP A 357 -15.92 -14.99 -21.13
CA ASP A 357 -16.87 -13.92 -20.95
C ASP A 357 -16.79 -13.38 -19.51
N LEU A 358 -17.05 -12.08 -19.36
CA LEU A 358 -17.10 -11.46 -18.04
C LEU A 358 -18.33 -11.99 -17.29
N THR A 359 -18.16 -12.28 -16.00
CA THR A 359 -19.29 -12.66 -15.14
C THR A 359 -19.91 -11.42 -14.49
N GLU A 360 -21.17 -11.52 -14.08
CA GLU A 360 -21.82 -10.53 -13.21
C GLU A 360 -21.33 -10.60 -11.75
N LYS A 361 -20.15 -11.18 -11.48
CA LYS A 361 -19.48 -10.99 -10.18
C LYS A 361 -19.08 -9.51 -10.10
N SER A 362 -20.09 -8.73 -9.75
CA SER A 362 -20.10 -7.28 -9.64
C SER A 362 -19.19 -6.87 -8.50
N LYS A 363 -18.66 -5.64 -8.55
CA LYS A 363 -18.12 -4.94 -7.39
C LYS A 363 -19.04 -5.26 -6.19
N LYS A 364 -18.54 -5.99 -5.18
CA LYS A 364 -19.32 -6.31 -3.97
C LYS A 364 -19.79 -4.96 -3.39
N GLY A 365 -21.07 -4.63 -3.59
CA GLY A 365 -21.68 -3.36 -3.14
C GLY A 365 -21.23 -2.13 -3.93
N SER A 366 -22.06 -1.08 -3.92
CA SER A 366 -21.54 0.25 -4.28
C SER A 366 -20.46 0.60 -3.25
N LEU A 367 -19.35 1.21 -3.68
CA LEU A 367 -18.37 1.80 -2.75
C LEU A 367 -19.08 2.79 -1.78
N ASP A 368 -20.22 3.36 -2.17
CA ASP A 368 -21.05 4.21 -1.33
C ASP A 368 -21.75 3.46 -0.19
N ASP A 369 -22.02 2.15 -0.34
CA ASP A 369 -22.57 1.31 0.73
C ASP A 369 -21.57 1.17 1.88
N LEU A 370 -20.28 1.29 1.58
CA LEU A 370 -19.20 1.29 2.58
C LEU A 370 -19.12 2.61 3.37
N LEU A 371 -19.92 3.63 3.06
CA LEU A 371 -19.96 4.88 3.82
C LEU A 371 -21.04 4.88 4.92
N GLN A 372 -21.85 3.82 4.99
CA GLN A 372 -22.96 3.73 5.93
C GLN A 372 -22.57 2.96 7.19
N LEU A 373 -22.99 3.47 8.36
CA LEU A 373 -23.00 2.65 9.57
C LEU A 373 -24.11 1.60 9.43
N SER A 374 -23.82 0.35 9.79
CA SER A 374 -24.87 -0.65 9.99
C SER A 374 -25.58 -0.43 11.31
N ASP A 375 -26.76 -1.03 11.45
CA ASP A 375 -27.50 -1.01 12.72
C ASP A 375 -26.73 -1.67 13.86
N SER A 376 -25.93 -2.69 13.54
CA SER A 376 -25.04 -3.33 14.50
C SER A 376 -23.95 -2.35 14.98
N ALA A 377 -23.33 -1.61 14.07
CA ALA A 377 -22.34 -0.59 14.41
C ALA A 377 -22.96 0.55 15.23
N ARG A 378 -24.16 1.03 14.85
CA ARG A 378 -24.89 2.04 15.63
C ARG A 378 -25.16 1.59 17.07
N ASN A 379 -25.59 0.34 17.24
CA ASN A 379 -25.87 -0.22 18.56
C ASN A 379 -24.58 -0.34 19.40
N ARG A 380 -23.49 -0.85 18.82
CA ARG A 380 -22.18 -0.90 19.51
C ARG A 380 -21.71 0.48 19.97
N ILE A 381 -21.77 1.49 19.10
CA ILE A 381 -21.37 2.86 19.45
C ILE A 381 -22.24 3.41 20.58
N ARG A 382 -23.55 3.17 20.51
CA ARG A 382 -24.49 3.62 21.55
C ARG A 382 -24.22 2.96 22.90
N GLU A 383 -23.88 1.67 22.91
CA GLU A 383 -23.58 0.91 24.13
C GLU A 383 -22.22 1.30 24.72
N GLU A 384 -21.18 1.42 23.90
CA GLU A 384 -19.81 1.68 24.35
C GLU A 384 -19.54 3.15 24.70
N TYR A 385 -20.11 4.08 23.92
CA TYR A 385 -19.82 5.51 24.03
C TYR A 385 -21.05 6.37 24.37
N GLY A 386 -22.26 5.87 24.10
CA GLY A 386 -23.49 6.61 24.32
C GLY A 386 -24.04 7.31 23.08
N SER A 387 -25.31 7.71 23.15
CA SER A 387 -26.05 8.28 22.01
C SER A 387 -25.50 9.62 21.51
N HIS A 388 -24.78 10.37 22.35
CA HIS A 388 -24.18 11.65 21.97
C HIS A 388 -23.13 11.48 20.87
N TYR A 389 -22.19 10.55 21.02
CA TYR A 389 -21.15 10.31 20.02
C TYR A 389 -21.70 9.67 18.74
N LEU A 390 -22.72 8.80 18.86
CA LEU A 390 -23.42 8.30 17.68
C LEU A 390 -23.96 9.45 16.83
N ARG A 391 -24.60 10.45 17.46
CA ARG A 391 -25.12 11.62 16.75
C ARG A 391 -24.02 12.43 16.06
N ILE A 392 -22.88 12.64 16.72
CA ILE A 392 -21.73 13.32 16.12
C ILE A 392 -21.26 12.58 14.86
N ILE A 393 -21.14 11.25 14.93
CA ILE A 393 -20.70 10.41 13.80
C ILE A 393 -21.75 10.41 12.66
N GLU A 394 -23.04 10.45 12.99
CA GLU A 394 -24.10 10.44 11.98
C GLU A 394 -24.30 11.79 11.28
N GLU A 395 -24.03 12.90 11.98
CA GLU A 395 -24.08 14.27 11.43
C GLU A 395 -22.95 14.55 10.42
N ASP A 396 -21.95 13.67 10.36
CA ASP A 396 -20.84 13.74 9.40
C ASP A 396 -21.34 13.70 7.94
N ARG A 397 -20.83 14.63 7.13
CA ARG A 397 -21.23 14.82 5.73
C ARG A 397 -20.11 14.38 4.80
N VAL A 398 -20.50 13.93 3.61
CA VAL A 398 -19.56 13.51 2.56
C VAL A 398 -19.71 14.45 1.38
N ASP A 399 -18.59 15.00 0.92
CA ASP A 399 -18.53 15.55 -0.43
C ASP A 399 -18.50 14.41 -1.45
N ASN A 400 -19.50 14.39 -2.33
CA ASN A 400 -19.62 13.36 -3.37
C ASN A 400 -18.49 13.41 -4.41
N ASN A 401 -17.73 14.51 -4.49
CA ASN A 401 -16.65 14.66 -5.44
C ASN A 401 -15.27 14.39 -4.83
N LEU A 402 -15.16 14.14 -3.52
CA LEU A 402 -13.87 13.96 -2.86
C LEU A 402 -13.12 12.74 -3.41
N SER A 403 -11.89 12.96 -3.87
CA SER A 403 -11.00 11.92 -4.38
C SER A 403 -9.55 12.30 -4.08
N ILE A 404 -8.70 11.29 -3.85
CA ILE A 404 -7.26 11.49 -3.64
C ILE A 404 -6.55 12.11 -4.85
N MET A 405 -7.20 12.06 -6.02
CA MET A 405 -6.71 12.66 -7.26
C MET A 405 -6.96 14.16 -7.33
N LEU A 406 -7.89 14.70 -6.54
CA LEU A 406 -8.14 16.13 -6.49
C LEU A 406 -6.92 16.88 -5.95
N HIS A 407 -6.81 18.13 -6.38
CA HIS A 407 -5.84 19.10 -5.88
C HIS A 407 -6.60 20.24 -5.24
N HIS A 408 -6.05 20.81 -4.16
CA HIS A 408 -6.57 22.06 -3.62
C HIS A 408 -6.32 23.18 -4.64
N ASP A 409 -7.26 24.13 -4.79
CA ASP A 409 -7.19 25.21 -5.80
C ASP A 409 -5.92 26.08 -5.72
N LEU A 410 -5.27 26.07 -4.55
CA LEU A 410 -4.01 26.80 -4.30
C LEU A 410 -2.75 26.01 -4.69
N VAL A 411 -2.89 24.73 -5.06
CA VAL A 411 -1.78 23.85 -5.44
C VAL A 411 -1.60 23.95 -6.95
N GLU A 412 -0.47 24.51 -7.36
CA GLU A 412 -0.12 24.65 -8.77
C GLU A 412 0.25 23.29 -9.40
N VAL A 413 -0.71 22.68 -10.10
CA VAL A 413 -0.50 21.37 -10.72
C VAL A 413 0.49 21.47 -11.89
N PRO A 414 1.53 20.61 -11.97
CA PRO A 414 2.41 20.56 -13.12
C PRO A 414 1.66 20.16 -14.39
N SER A 415 2.03 20.75 -15.54
CA SER A 415 1.31 20.60 -16.81
C SER A 415 1.18 19.15 -17.33
N TRP A 416 2.11 18.26 -16.99
CA TRP A 416 2.04 16.85 -17.40
C TRP A 416 1.07 16.01 -16.55
N CYS A 417 0.46 16.57 -15.50
CA CYS A 417 -0.52 15.85 -14.68
C CYS A 417 -1.94 15.89 -15.27
N ASP A 418 -2.16 16.68 -16.33
CA ASP A 418 -3.42 16.77 -17.08
C ASP A 418 -3.47 15.81 -18.28
N LEU A 419 -2.41 15.00 -18.48
CA LEU A 419 -2.30 13.89 -19.43
C LEU A 419 -2.58 12.57 -18.70
#